data_AF-A0A3P7MJ48-F1
#
_entry.id   AF-A0A3P7MJ48-F1
#
_cell.length_a   1.000
_cell.length_b   1.000
_cell.length_c   1.000
_cell.angle_alpha   90.00
_cell.angle_beta   90.00
_cell.angle_gamma   90.00
#
_symmetry.space_group_name_H-M   'P 1'
#
loop_
_entity.id
_entity.type
_entity.pdbx_description
1 polymer ?
#
loop_
_entity_poly.entity_id
_entity_poly.type
_entity_poly.pdbx_seq_one_letter_code
_entity_poly.pdbx_strand_id
1 'polypeptide(L)'
;MSSVSTKVKGIMIRQYPSEDDDSHQVADGADLVYPALENNAFFIITNQIKTFGQKAMTCPGVEGVDSACNTDNDCVPLKASPSEVGVHTGNCLKQPSGSGVCELYAWCPLENDTHVLKDGQRTLEFIRNYTVYIKNDIEFPKFKVRRNNREAWISNATFGSCRYDPDHPANKYCPIFKLSTIFDKTGVDINTIYKGGVLGIVIRWDCDLDYGVEYCKPQYSFTSLEDSDYKFSGFNFR
;
A
#
# COMPACT_ATOMS: atom_id res chain seq x y z
N MET A 1 -12.67 -24.41 -6.63
CA MET A 1 -12.93 -23.29 -5.70
C MET A 1 -11.63 -22.96 -4.99
N SER A 2 -11.40 -21.69 -4.67
CA SER A 2 -10.20 -21.23 -3.95
C SER A 2 -10.60 -20.19 -2.93
N SER A 3 -9.96 -20.22 -1.75
CA SER A 3 -10.09 -19.23 -0.70
C SER A 3 -8.69 -18.83 -0.24
N VAL A 4 -8.46 -17.52 -0.08
CA VAL A 4 -7.18 -16.98 0.39
C VAL A 4 -7.43 -16.04 1.56
N SER A 5 -6.58 -16.16 2.58
CA SER A 5 -6.50 -15.19 3.68
C SER A 5 -5.03 -14.91 4.00
N THR A 6 -4.72 -13.67 4.35
CA THR A 6 -3.34 -13.22 4.57
C THR A 6 -3.15 -12.71 5.99
N LYS A 7 -1.90 -12.74 6.46
CA LYS A 7 -1.50 -12.12 7.73
C LYS A 7 -0.10 -11.58 7.61
N VAL A 8 0.03 -10.26 7.73
CA VAL A 8 1.33 -9.58 7.72
C VAL A 8 1.89 -9.53 9.15
N LYS A 9 3.21 -9.67 9.27
CA LYS A 9 3.96 -9.51 10.52
C LYS A 9 5.25 -8.74 10.26
N GLY A 10 5.48 -7.74 11.08
CA GLY A 10 6.71 -6.97 11.15
C GLY A 10 6.54 -5.86 12.19
N ILE A 11 7.65 -5.22 12.54
CA ILE A 11 7.67 -4.07 13.43
C ILE A 11 8.84 -3.18 13.01
N MET A 12 8.67 -1.88 13.11
CA MET A 12 9.74 -0.92 12.89
C MET A 12 9.52 0.34 13.73
N ILE A 13 10.59 1.11 13.88
CA ILE A 13 10.54 2.45 14.45
C ILE A 13 10.63 3.43 13.27
N ARG A 14 9.57 4.19 13.07
CA ARG A 14 9.53 5.33 12.15
C ARG A 14 9.94 6.59 12.91
N GLN A 15 10.74 7.43 12.25
CA GLN A 15 10.86 8.84 12.58
C GLN A 15 10.05 9.57 11.53
N TYR A 16 8.95 10.21 11.94
CA TYR A 16 8.26 11.15 11.07
C TYR A 16 8.92 12.50 11.29
N PRO A 17 9.63 13.08 10.32
CA PRO A 17 9.93 14.49 10.40
C PRO A 17 8.61 15.23 10.18
N SER A 18 7.89 15.51 11.27
CA SER A 18 6.91 16.58 11.27
C SER A 18 7.55 17.82 11.87
N GLU A 19 7.13 19.00 11.44
CA GLU A 19 7.66 20.26 11.98
C GLU A 19 7.40 20.39 13.50
N ASP A 20 6.45 19.62 14.04
CA ASP A 20 5.99 19.69 15.43
C ASP A 20 6.32 18.48 16.32
N ASP A 21 6.75 17.34 15.78
CA ASP A 21 7.01 16.13 16.56
C ASP A 21 8.07 15.22 15.92
N ASP A 22 9.22 15.08 16.59
CA ASP A 22 10.35 14.22 16.23
C ASP A 22 10.34 12.91 17.08
N SER A 23 9.15 12.51 17.55
CA SER A 23 8.98 11.32 18.39
C SER A 23 9.16 10.02 17.60
N HIS A 24 9.78 9.03 18.25
CA HIS A 24 9.88 7.68 17.73
C HIS A 24 8.49 7.03 17.71
N GLN A 25 7.98 6.72 16.52
CA GLN A 25 6.71 6.02 16.36
C GLN A 25 6.96 4.55 16.03
N VAL A 26 6.31 3.65 16.76
CA VAL A 26 6.29 2.23 16.39
C VAL A 26 5.26 2.04 15.29
N ALA A 27 5.62 1.32 14.24
CA ALA A 27 4.69 0.86 13.22
C ALA A 27 4.79 -0.66 13.10
N ASP A 28 3.66 -1.34 13.22
CA ASP A 28 3.55 -2.79 13.04
C ASP A 28 2.57 -3.16 11.91
N GLY A 29 2.15 -4.43 11.83
CA GLY A 29 1.21 -4.89 10.82
C GLY A 29 -0.18 -4.22 10.90
N ALA A 30 -0.64 -3.82 12.08
CA ALA A 30 -1.93 -3.15 12.26
C ALA A 30 -1.89 -1.68 11.80
N ASP A 31 -0.73 -1.03 11.86
CA ASP A 31 -0.56 0.34 11.39
C ASP A 31 -0.41 0.43 9.86
N LEU A 32 0.15 -0.62 9.23
CA LEU A 32 0.54 -0.58 7.82
C LEU A 32 -0.38 -1.35 6.89
N VAL A 33 -1.20 -2.28 7.40
CA VAL A 33 -2.15 -3.04 6.59
C VAL A 33 -3.53 -2.43 6.70
N TYR A 34 -4.02 -1.88 5.59
CA TYR A 34 -5.33 -1.25 5.53
C TYR A 34 -6.07 -1.57 4.23
N PRO A 35 -7.32 -2.06 4.27
CA PRO A 35 -8.04 -2.50 5.47
C PRO A 35 -7.38 -3.75 6.07
N ALA A 36 -7.69 -4.04 7.34
CA ALA A 36 -7.11 -5.20 8.04
C ALA A 36 -7.48 -6.56 7.42
N LEU A 37 -8.54 -6.61 6.60
CA LEU A 37 -8.97 -7.79 5.87
C LEU A 37 -9.48 -7.39 4.49
N GLU A 38 -8.92 -8.03 3.46
CA GLU A 38 -9.36 -7.90 2.08
C GLU A 38 -9.39 -9.29 1.43
N ASN A 39 -10.36 -9.53 0.54
CA ASN A 39 -10.52 -10.83 -0.10
C ASN A 39 -9.49 -11.00 -1.21
N ASN A 40 -8.65 -12.04 -1.10
CA ASN A 40 -7.61 -12.37 -2.09
C ASN A 40 -6.57 -11.27 -2.33
N ALA A 41 -6.48 -10.27 -1.45
CA ALA A 41 -5.54 -9.18 -1.52
C ALA A 41 -5.11 -8.74 -0.11
N PHE A 42 -4.08 -7.93 -0.06
CA PHE A 42 -3.73 -7.12 1.10
C PHE A 42 -3.00 -5.88 0.60
N PHE A 43 -3.24 -4.75 1.24
CA PHE A 43 -2.52 -3.53 0.97
C PHE A 43 -1.53 -3.25 2.10
N ILE A 44 -0.36 -2.72 1.75
CA ILE A 44 0.65 -2.31 2.72
C ILE A 44 1.11 -0.88 2.43
N ILE A 45 1.03 -0.03 3.46
CA ILE A 45 1.41 1.38 3.39
C ILE A 45 2.93 1.50 3.31
N THR A 46 3.45 1.80 2.12
CA THR A 46 4.87 2.06 1.87
C THR A 46 5.25 3.52 2.04
N ASN A 47 4.30 4.44 1.96
CA ASN A 47 4.48 5.87 2.19
C ASN A 47 3.17 6.49 2.65
N GLN A 48 3.21 7.60 3.41
CA GLN A 48 2.01 8.31 3.84
C GLN A 48 2.29 9.79 4.10
N ILE A 49 1.33 10.63 3.73
CA ILE A 49 1.22 12.03 4.16
C ILE A 49 0.21 12.06 5.31
N LYS A 50 0.51 12.81 6.37
CA LYS A 50 -0.43 13.01 7.48
C LYS A 50 -0.68 14.50 7.66
N THR A 51 -1.96 14.88 7.65
CA THR A 51 -2.41 16.23 7.97
C THR A 51 -3.18 16.20 9.26
N PHE A 52 -2.55 16.68 10.34
CA PHE A 52 -3.13 16.60 11.68
C PHE A 52 -4.06 17.78 11.96
N GLY A 53 -5.00 17.56 12.89
CA GLY A 53 -5.84 18.63 13.44
C GLY A 53 -6.87 19.20 12.49
N GLN A 54 -7.19 18.51 11.40
CA GLN A 54 -8.17 18.99 10.43
C GLN A 54 -9.54 19.24 11.06
N LYS A 55 -10.14 20.39 10.75
CA LYS A 55 -11.50 20.78 11.14
C LYS A 55 -12.24 21.35 9.95
N ALA A 56 -13.55 21.14 9.89
CA ALA A 56 -14.40 21.80 8.91
C ALA A 56 -14.51 23.30 9.24
N MET A 57 -13.71 24.12 8.55
CA MET A 57 -13.63 25.57 8.74
C MET A 57 -13.15 26.26 7.46
N THR A 58 -12.81 27.56 7.54
CA THR A 58 -12.19 28.25 6.41
C THR A 58 -10.68 28.21 6.47
N CYS A 59 -10.04 28.09 5.31
CA CYS A 59 -8.60 28.23 5.15
C CYS A 59 -8.24 28.75 3.75
N PRO A 60 -7.01 29.26 3.56
CA PRO A 60 -6.51 29.60 2.24
C PRO A 60 -6.45 28.38 1.32
N GLY A 61 -6.79 28.56 0.04
CA GLY A 61 -6.50 27.59 -1.01
C GLY A 61 -5.00 27.47 -1.32
N VAL A 62 -4.68 26.67 -2.33
CA VAL A 62 -3.32 26.34 -2.76
C VAL A 62 -2.91 27.23 -3.95
N GLU A 63 -1.71 27.82 -3.88
CA GLU A 63 -1.16 28.61 -4.99
C GLU A 63 -0.91 27.74 -6.23
N GLY A 64 -1.24 28.28 -7.42
CA GLY A 64 -0.94 27.63 -8.70
C GLY A 64 -1.91 26.51 -9.12
N VAL A 65 -3.00 26.30 -8.37
CA VAL A 65 -4.09 25.36 -8.71
C VAL A 65 -5.32 26.16 -9.17
N ASP A 66 -6.47 25.99 -8.50
CA ASP A 66 -7.76 26.59 -8.88
C ASP A 66 -8.12 27.84 -8.07
N SER A 67 -7.30 28.18 -7.08
CA SER A 67 -7.56 29.26 -6.12
C SER A 67 -6.84 30.57 -6.42
N ALA A 68 -6.08 30.70 -7.51
CA ALA A 68 -5.38 31.95 -7.80
C ALA A 68 -6.35 33.14 -7.99
N CYS A 69 -6.13 34.24 -7.26
CA CYS A 69 -7.01 35.42 -7.30
C CYS A 69 -6.23 36.73 -7.17
N ASN A 70 -6.79 37.79 -7.75
CA ASN A 70 -6.34 39.17 -7.55
C ASN A 70 -7.34 40.01 -6.74
N THR A 71 -8.63 39.70 -6.83
CA THR A 71 -9.70 40.36 -6.09
C THR A 71 -10.77 39.34 -5.70
N ASP A 72 -11.65 39.69 -4.78
CA ASP A 72 -12.76 38.82 -4.34
C ASP A 72 -13.65 38.37 -5.51
N ASN A 73 -13.77 39.18 -6.57
CA ASN A 73 -14.54 38.83 -7.76
C ASN A 73 -13.99 37.63 -8.54
N ASP A 74 -12.69 37.32 -8.38
CA ASP A 74 -12.09 36.14 -9.00
C ASP A 74 -12.50 34.85 -8.27
N CYS A 75 -12.95 34.98 -7.00
CA CYS A 75 -13.40 33.89 -6.16
C CYS A 75 -14.93 33.79 -6.20
N VAL A 76 -15.48 32.98 -7.11
CA VAL A 76 -16.93 32.78 -7.19
C VAL A 76 -17.45 32.08 -5.93
N PRO A 77 -18.34 32.69 -5.13
CA PRO A 77 -18.85 32.06 -3.90
C PRO A 77 -19.57 30.74 -4.19
N LEU A 78 -19.42 29.77 -3.29
CA LEU A 78 -20.02 28.43 -3.37
C LEU A 78 -19.61 27.60 -4.60
N LYS A 79 -18.61 28.05 -5.36
CA LYS A 79 -17.99 27.25 -6.40
C LYS A 79 -17.15 26.16 -5.76
N ALA A 80 -17.41 24.91 -6.13
CA ALA A 80 -16.58 23.79 -5.71
C ALA A 80 -15.21 23.84 -6.41
N SER A 81 -14.16 23.53 -5.65
CA SER A 81 -12.81 23.26 -6.14
C SER A 81 -12.49 21.78 -5.85
N PRO A 82 -12.74 20.87 -6.82
CA PRO A 82 -12.47 19.45 -6.64
C PRO A 82 -10.99 19.14 -6.42
N SER A 83 -10.08 19.91 -7.05
CA SER A 83 -8.63 19.74 -6.93
C SER A 83 -8.13 20.00 -5.51
N GLU A 84 -8.79 20.89 -4.77
CA GLU A 84 -8.43 21.29 -3.41
C GLU A 84 -9.38 20.71 -2.36
N VAL A 85 -10.38 19.92 -2.78
CA VAL A 85 -11.40 19.30 -1.94
C VAL A 85 -12.10 20.34 -1.04
N GLY A 86 -12.49 21.47 -1.64
CA GLY A 86 -13.07 22.60 -0.93
C GLY A 86 -14.11 23.38 -1.73
N VAL A 87 -14.72 24.39 -1.11
CA VAL A 87 -15.73 25.26 -1.73
C VAL A 87 -15.39 26.73 -1.44
N HIS A 88 -15.35 27.58 -2.47
CA HIS A 88 -14.94 28.98 -2.34
C HIS A 88 -15.91 29.78 -1.45
N THR A 89 -15.37 30.58 -0.53
CA THR A 89 -16.17 31.49 0.31
C THR A 89 -16.60 32.75 -0.44
N GLY A 90 -15.81 33.17 -1.43
CA GLY A 90 -15.96 34.46 -2.11
C GLY A 90 -14.82 35.44 -1.84
N ASN A 91 -13.96 35.17 -0.86
CA ASN A 91 -12.90 36.07 -0.45
C ASN A 91 -11.56 35.71 -1.12
N CYS A 92 -10.82 36.72 -1.55
CA CYS A 92 -9.45 36.60 -2.05
C CYS A 92 -8.44 37.02 -0.96
N LEU A 93 -7.69 36.06 -0.43
CA LEU A 93 -6.66 36.29 0.58
C LEU A 93 -5.35 36.68 -0.09
N LYS A 94 -4.91 37.92 0.12
CA LYS A 94 -3.66 38.44 -0.44
C LYS A 94 -2.44 37.91 0.28
N GLN A 95 -1.47 37.40 -0.48
CA GLN A 95 -0.18 36.97 0.05
C GLN A 95 0.89 38.08 -0.04
N PRO A 96 1.96 38.03 0.78
CA PRO A 96 3.06 38.99 0.73
C PRO A 96 3.77 39.06 -0.64
N SER A 97 3.71 37.99 -1.43
CA SER A 97 4.24 37.90 -2.80
C SER A 97 3.46 38.74 -3.83
N GLY A 98 2.28 39.26 -3.47
CA GLY A 98 1.40 40.04 -4.33
C GLY A 98 0.30 39.23 -5.02
N SER A 99 0.50 37.93 -5.25
CA SER A 99 -0.54 36.98 -5.63
C SER A 99 -1.52 36.74 -4.47
N GLY A 100 -2.78 36.44 -4.78
CA GLY A 100 -3.77 36.02 -3.78
C GLY A 100 -4.24 34.59 -4.02
N VAL A 101 -4.83 34.00 -2.99
CA VAL A 101 -5.54 32.71 -3.07
C VAL A 101 -6.96 32.84 -2.54
N CYS A 102 -7.92 32.19 -3.17
CA CYS A 102 -9.28 32.12 -2.68
C CYS A 102 -9.34 31.42 -1.32
N GLU A 103 -10.16 31.95 -0.42
CA GLU A 103 -10.52 31.26 0.82
C GLU A 103 -11.55 30.16 0.53
N LEU A 104 -11.38 29.02 1.17
CA LEU A 104 -12.20 27.82 1.00
C LEU A 104 -12.88 27.42 2.31
N TYR A 105 -14.13 26.94 2.24
CA TYR A 105 -14.70 26.01 3.21
C TYR A 105 -14.18 24.60 2.92
N ALA A 106 -13.38 24.04 3.83
CA ALA A 106 -12.75 22.72 3.66
C ALA A 106 -12.41 22.07 5.00
N TRP A 107 -11.83 20.86 4.95
CA TRP A 107 -11.10 20.30 6.09
C TRP A 107 -9.73 20.96 6.18
N CYS A 108 -9.58 21.88 7.14
CA CYS A 108 -8.43 22.75 7.28
C CYS A 108 -7.54 22.34 8.46
N PRO A 109 -6.20 22.36 8.33
CA PRO A 109 -5.45 22.80 7.16
C PRO A 109 -5.54 21.81 5.98
N LEU A 110 -5.38 22.30 4.75
CA LEU A 110 -5.32 21.45 3.55
C LEU A 110 -4.07 20.56 3.59
N GLU A 111 -4.13 19.44 2.86
CA GLU A 111 -2.99 18.52 2.71
C GLU A 111 -1.84 19.17 1.92
N ASN A 112 -0.60 18.86 2.30
CA ASN A 112 0.60 19.30 1.60
C ASN A 112 1.31 18.12 0.92
N ASP A 113 1.00 17.92 -0.35
CA ASP A 113 1.53 16.81 -1.16
C ASP A 113 3.03 16.91 -1.47
N THR A 114 3.66 18.06 -1.20
CA THR A 114 5.11 18.23 -1.43
C THR A 114 5.97 17.42 -0.45
N HIS A 115 5.39 16.96 0.66
CA HIS A 115 6.09 16.20 1.72
C HIS A 115 6.38 14.74 1.35
N VAL A 116 5.81 14.22 0.25
CA VAL A 116 5.87 12.79 -0.15
C VAL A 116 7.30 12.27 -0.38
N LEU A 117 8.28 13.14 -0.59
CA LEU A 117 9.52 12.76 -1.28
C LEU A 117 10.77 12.58 -0.41
N LYS A 118 10.77 12.91 0.89
CA LYS A 118 11.99 12.79 1.71
C LYS A 118 12.16 11.44 2.42
N ASP A 119 11.08 10.77 2.83
CA ASP A 119 11.16 9.55 3.69
C ASP A 119 10.56 8.26 3.10
N GLY A 120 9.96 8.33 1.90
CA GLY A 120 9.34 7.17 1.25
C GLY A 120 10.30 5.99 1.07
N GLN A 121 11.57 6.26 0.75
CA GLN A 121 12.61 5.24 0.61
C GLN A 121 12.92 4.53 1.94
N ARG A 122 12.98 5.27 3.05
CA ARG A 122 13.30 4.71 4.38
C ARG A 122 12.22 3.76 4.88
N THR A 123 10.95 4.13 4.69
CA THR A 123 9.83 3.24 5.03
C THR A 123 9.90 1.93 4.25
N LEU A 124 10.24 2.03 2.97
CA LEU A 124 10.30 0.89 2.07
C LEU A 124 11.38 -0.12 2.49
N GLU A 125 12.56 0.36 2.89
CA GLU A 125 13.66 -0.48 3.41
C GLU A 125 13.25 -1.33 4.60
N PHE A 126 12.45 -0.80 5.53
CA PHE A 126 11.99 -1.56 6.67
C PHE A 126 10.92 -2.60 6.30
N ILE A 127 9.98 -2.23 5.44
CA ILE A 127 8.90 -3.12 4.98
C ILE A 127 9.46 -4.35 4.25
N ARG A 128 10.63 -4.26 3.62
CA ARG A 128 11.32 -5.43 3.02
C ARG A 128 11.51 -6.59 3.99
N ASN A 129 11.67 -6.31 5.29
CA ASN A 129 11.87 -7.33 6.33
C ASN A 129 10.56 -7.89 6.90
N TYR A 130 9.42 -7.31 6.55
CA TYR A 130 8.12 -7.84 6.94
C TYR A 130 7.86 -9.16 6.24
N THR A 131 6.98 -9.95 6.84
CA THR A 131 6.54 -11.22 6.29
C THR A 131 5.04 -11.25 6.10
N VAL A 132 4.59 -11.92 5.05
CA VAL A 132 3.18 -12.24 4.84
C VAL A 132 3.00 -13.75 4.87
N TYR A 133 2.14 -14.23 5.75
CA TYR A 133 1.61 -15.58 5.68
C TYR A 133 0.39 -15.59 4.77
N ILE A 134 0.42 -16.43 3.74
CA ILE A 134 -0.70 -16.62 2.81
C ILE A 134 -1.29 -18.00 3.05
N LYS A 135 -2.47 -18.06 3.66
CA LYS A 135 -3.23 -19.31 3.75
C LYS A 135 -4.08 -19.44 2.50
N ASN A 136 -3.93 -20.56 1.79
CA ASN A 136 -4.76 -20.88 0.63
C ASN A 136 -5.37 -22.27 0.76
N ASP A 137 -6.69 -22.32 0.66
CA ASP A 137 -7.51 -23.53 0.65
C ASP A 137 -8.13 -23.70 -0.74
N ILE A 138 -7.99 -24.88 -1.34
CA ILE A 138 -8.58 -25.20 -2.65
C ILE A 138 -9.45 -26.44 -2.59
N GLU A 139 -10.44 -26.50 -3.48
CA GLU A 139 -11.24 -27.69 -3.76
C GLU A 139 -11.38 -27.90 -5.25
N PHE A 140 -11.11 -29.12 -5.72
CA PHE A 140 -11.47 -29.62 -7.04
C PHE A 140 -12.82 -30.37 -6.94
N PRO A 141 -13.97 -29.72 -7.21
CA PRO A 141 -15.27 -30.27 -6.81
C PRO A 141 -15.64 -31.57 -7.53
N LYS A 142 -15.24 -31.69 -8.81
CA LYS A 142 -15.46 -32.90 -9.62
C LYS A 142 -14.82 -34.14 -8.97
N PHE A 143 -13.63 -33.98 -8.40
CA PHE A 143 -12.86 -35.06 -7.80
C PHE A 143 -13.05 -35.14 -6.28
N LYS A 144 -13.77 -34.18 -5.68
CA LYS A 144 -13.97 -34.05 -4.22
C LYS A 144 -12.64 -34.00 -3.45
N VAL A 145 -11.59 -33.44 -4.07
CA VAL A 145 -10.26 -33.30 -3.47
C VAL A 145 -10.13 -31.88 -2.92
N ARG A 146 -9.78 -31.78 -1.64
CA ARG A 146 -9.44 -30.53 -0.95
C ARG A 146 -7.98 -30.52 -0.56
N ARG A 147 -7.31 -29.38 -0.71
CA ARG A 147 -5.90 -29.19 -0.32
C ARG A 147 -5.73 -27.84 0.39
N ASN A 148 -4.76 -27.78 1.30
CA ASN A 148 -4.30 -26.54 1.89
C ASN A 148 -2.80 -26.36 1.61
N ASN A 149 -2.38 -25.15 1.25
CA ASN A 149 -0.98 -24.88 0.89
C ASN A 149 0.02 -25.13 2.03
N ARG A 150 -0.41 -25.04 3.30
CA ARG A 150 0.39 -25.37 4.49
C ARG A 150 0.89 -26.81 4.49
N GLU A 151 0.08 -27.75 3.99
CA GLU A 151 0.35 -29.19 4.00
C GLU A 151 1.51 -29.57 3.06
N ALA A 152 1.79 -28.72 2.06
CA ALA A 152 2.89 -28.96 1.13
C ALA A 152 4.27 -28.76 1.77
N TRP A 153 4.36 -27.95 2.85
CA TRP A 153 5.59 -27.75 3.61
C TRP A 153 5.75 -28.82 4.69
N ILE A 154 6.67 -29.74 4.47
CA ILE A 154 6.99 -30.84 5.38
C ILE A 154 8.38 -30.58 5.97
N SER A 155 8.44 -30.29 7.27
CA SER A 155 9.67 -30.01 8.00
C SER A 155 9.47 -30.20 9.51
N ASN A 156 10.55 -30.55 10.20
CA ASN A 156 10.58 -30.64 11.67
C ASN A 156 10.74 -29.27 12.35
N ALA A 157 11.02 -28.21 11.57
CA ALA A 157 11.16 -26.86 12.08
C ALA A 157 9.82 -26.29 12.55
N THR A 158 9.86 -25.32 13.47
CA THR A 158 8.66 -24.61 13.90
C THR A 158 8.09 -23.79 12.74
N PHE A 159 6.77 -23.81 12.55
CA PHE A 159 6.15 -23.18 11.38
C PHE A 159 6.51 -21.70 11.23
N GLY A 160 6.52 -20.96 12.33
CA GLY A 160 6.85 -19.53 12.32
C GLY A 160 8.28 -19.21 11.86
N SER A 161 9.18 -20.19 11.84
CA SER A 161 10.56 -20.04 11.36
C SER A 161 10.70 -20.24 9.84
N CYS A 162 9.72 -20.86 9.18
CA CYS A 162 9.84 -21.13 7.74
C CYS A 162 9.81 -19.83 6.93
N ARG A 163 10.58 -19.77 5.85
CA ARG A 163 10.52 -18.70 4.86
C ARG A 163 10.50 -19.32 3.47
N TYR A 164 9.70 -18.76 2.58
CA TYR A 164 9.65 -19.20 1.19
C TYR A 164 11.03 -19.02 0.54
N ASP A 165 11.49 -20.08 -0.11
CA ASP A 165 12.72 -20.10 -0.89
C ASP A 165 12.50 -21.03 -2.09
N PRO A 166 12.42 -20.51 -3.33
CA PRO A 166 12.10 -21.31 -4.51
C PRO A 166 13.15 -22.40 -4.79
N ASP A 167 14.39 -22.19 -4.38
CA ASP A 167 15.52 -23.06 -4.70
C ASP A 167 15.72 -24.15 -3.63
N HIS A 168 15.02 -24.05 -2.49
CA HIS A 168 15.12 -24.99 -1.39
C HIS A 168 14.07 -26.12 -1.48
N PRO A 169 14.44 -27.40 -1.23
CA PRO A 169 13.55 -28.55 -1.45
C PRO A 169 12.25 -28.54 -0.64
N ALA A 170 12.29 -28.17 0.65
CA ALA A 170 11.10 -28.02 1.49
C ALA A 170 10.51 -26.60 1.49
N ASN A 171 11.35 -25.57 1.65
CA ASN A 171 10.93 -24.17 1.80
C ASN A 171 10.31 -23.55 0.54
N LYS A 172 10.46 -24.14 -0.65
CA LYS A 172 9.66 -23.77 -1.83
C LYS A 172 8.15 -23.95 -1.64
N TYR A 173 7.74 -24.68 -0.60
CA TYR A 173 6.34 -24.83 -0.21
C TYR A 173 5.96 -24.02 1.04
N CYS A 174 6.89 -23.32 1.68
CA CYS A 174 6.58 -22.51 2.86
C CYS A 174 5.67 -21.34 2.45
N PRO A 175 4.49 -21.18 3.08
CA PRO A 175 3.54 -20.13 2.76
C PRO A 175 3.82 -18.79 3.48
N ILE A 176 5.03 -18.60 4.03
CA ILE A 176 5.46 -17.37 4.71
C ILE A 176 6.53 -16.69 3.87
N PHE A 177 6.21 -15.55 3.30
CA PHE A 177 7.06 -14.83 2.34
C PHE A 177 7.63 -13.60 3.01
N LYS A 178 8.93 -13.33 2.85
CA LYS A 178 9.44 -11.97 3.09
C LYS A 178 8.95 -11.07 1.97
N LEU A 179 8.59 -9.84 2.29
CA LEU A 179 8.17 -8.89 1.25
C LEU A 179 9.31 -8.56 0.28
N SER A 180 10.57 -8.55 0.76
CA SER A 180 11.73 -8.44 -0.13
C SER A 180 11.75 -9.53 -1.21
N THR A 181 11.48 -10.79 -0.85
CA THR A 181 11.44 -11.89 -1.81
C THR A 181 10.37 -11.70 -2.89
N ILE A 182 9.23 -11.10 -2.53
CA ILE A 182 8.17 -10.78 -3.49
C ILE A 182 8.65 -9.66 -4.42
N PHE A 183 9.15 -8.54 -3.86
CA PHE A 183 9.63 -7.39 -4.63
C PHE A 183 10.75 -7.79 -5.59
N ASP A 184 11.78 -8.46 -5.09
CA ASP A 184 12.97 -8.84 -5.87
C ASP A 184 12.60 -9.81 -7.02
N LYS A 185 11.54 -10.62 -6.88
CA LYS A 185 11.08 -11.55 -7.93
C LYS A 185 10.18 -10.90 -8.98
N THR A 186 9.63 -9.72 -8.70
CA THR A 186 8.78 -8.98 -9.67
C THR A 186 9.60 -8.22 -10.72
N GLY A 187 10.89 -7.99 -10.46
CA GLY A 187 11.77 -7.21 -11.34
C GLY A 187 11.50 -5.70 -11.33
N VAL A 188 10.60 -5.22 -10.46
CA VAL A 188 10.29 -3.79 -10.30
C VAL A 188 11.47 -3.06 -9.67
N ASP A 189 11.82 -1.90 -10.23
CA ASP A 189 12.82 -1.02 -9.62
C ASP A 189 12.29 -0.52 -8.27
N ILE A 190 13.02 -0.83 -7.21
CA ILE A 190 12.67 -0.46 -5.85
C ILE A 190 12.55 1.06 -5.66
N ASN A 191 13.26 1.83 -6.49
CA ASN A 191 13.17 3.28 -6.51
C ASN A 191 11.86 3.79 -7.13
N THR A 192 10.96 2.92 -7.58
CA THR A 192 9.65 3.30 -8.11
C THR A 192 8.51 2.96 -7.15
N ILE A 193 8.69 1.93 -6.30
CA ILE A 193 7.69 1.45 -5.34
C ILE A 193 7.35 2.49 -4.24
N TYR A 194 8.18 3.52 -4.04
CA TYR A 194 7.85 4.60 -3.10
C TYR A 194 6.59 5.38 -3.52
N LYS A 195 6.21 5.34 -4.81
CA LYS A 195 4.96 5.89 -5.34
C LYS A 195 3.77 4.93 -5.14
N GLY A 196 3.99 3.80 -4.49
CA GLY A 196 3.08 2.67 -4.45
C GLY A 196 3.14 1.84 -5.74
N GLY A 197 2.31 0.81 -5.81
CA GLY A 197 2.12 -0.01 -7.00
C GLY A 197 1.34 -1.28 -6.69
N VAL A 198 1.03 -2.06 -7.72
CA VAL A 198 0.22 -3.28 -7.61
C VAL A 198 1.03 -4.50 -8.04
N LEU A 199 1.12 -5.49 -7.15
CA LEU A 199 1.86 -6.74 -7.40
C LEU A 199 0.90 -7.94 -7.40
N GLY A 200 1.13 -8.87 -8.33
CA GLY A 200 0.42 -10.13 -8.43
C GLY A 200 1.19 -11.26 -7.75
N ILE A 201 0.50 -12.01 -6.89
CA ILE A 201 0.99 -13.26 -6.29
C ILE A 201 0.15 -14.40 -6.86
N VAL A 202 0.75 -15.23 -7.70
CA VAL A 202 0.06 -16.33 -8.39
C VAL A 202 0.34 -17.63 -7.66
N ILE A 203 -0.72 -18.29 -7.18
CA ILE A 203 -0.68 -19.63 -6.58
C ILE A 203 -1.26 -20.62 -7.58
N ARG A 204 -0.38 -21.39 -8.25
CA ARG A 204 -0.79 -22.40 -9.23
C ARG A 204 -0.91 -23.77 -8.57
N TRP A 205 -2.05 -24.41 -8.76
CA TRP A 205 -2.30 -25.80 -8.40
C TRP A 205 -2.55 -26.59 -9.68
N ASP A 206 -1.47 -27.14 -10.24
CA ASP A 206 -1.52 -27.99 -11.42
C ASP A 206 -1.27 -29.43 -10.95
N CYS A 207 -2.35 -30.20 -10.86
CA CYS A 207 -2.36 -31.48 -10.17
C CYS A 207 -2.88 -32.58 -11.08
N ASP A 208 -2.00 -33.54 -11.35
CA ASP A 208 -2.40 -34.84 -11.87
C ASP A 208 -2.74 -35.75 -10.69
N LEU A 209 -4.03 -36.03 -10.53
CA LEU A 209 -4.55 -36.79 -9.39
C LEU A 209 -4.34 -38.30 -9.54
N ASP A 210 -3.92 -38.78 -10.70
CA ASP A 210 -3.61 -40.20 -10.92
C ASP A 210 -2.32 -40.61 -10.16
N TYR A 211 -1.40 -39.66 -9.96
CA TYR A 211 -0.17 -39.87 -9.20
C TYR A 211 -0.35 -39.82 -7.69
N GLY A 212 -1.50 -39.35 -7.18
CA GLY A 212 -1.78 -39.22 -5.76
C GLY A 212 -1.92 -37.76 -5.29
N VAL A 213 -2.80 -37.56 -4.30
CA VAL A 213 -3.16 -36.23 -3.78
C VAL A 213 -2.02 -35.54 -3.03
N GLU A 214 -1.04 -36.30 -2.54
CA GLU A 214 0.16 -35.84 -1.83
C GLU A 214 1.14 -35.09 -2.75
N TYR A 215 1.12 -35.39 -4.05
CA TYR A 215 1.94 -34.72 -5.06
C TYR A 215 1.28 -33.43 -5.56
N CYS A 216 -0.02 -33.26 -5.35
CA CYS A 216 -0.73 -32.02 -5.61
C CYS A 216 -0.28 -30.95 -4.59
N LYS A 217 0.61 -30.06 -5.04
CA LYS A 217 1.26 -29.01 -4.25
C LYS A 217 1.23 -27.67 -5.00
N PRO A 218 1.19 -26.54 -4.27
CA PRO A 218 1.16 -25.22 -4.88
C PRO A 218 2.52 -24.82 -5.44
N GLN A 219 2.50 -24.01 -6.49
CA GLN A 219 3.65 -23.28 -7.00
C GLN A 219 3.37 -21.78 -6.91
N TYR A 220 4.38 -21.00 -6.52
CA TYR A 220 4.25 -19.56 -6.33
C TYR A 220 5.07 -18.80 -7.37
N SER A 221 4.48 -17.76 -7.95
CA SER A 221 5.18 -16.80 -8.81
C SER A 221 4.70 -15.37 -8.53
N PHE A 222 5.53 -14.40 -8.86
CA PHE A 222 5.32 -12.99 -8.53
C PHE A 222 5.51 -12.14 -9.78
N THR A 223 4.65 -11.14 -9.96
CA THR A 223 4.70 -10.24 -11.12
C THR A 223 4.29 -8.84 -10.72
N SER A 224 4.79 -7.82 -11.41
CA SER A 224 4.14 -6.52 -11.39
C SER A 224 2.83 -6.59 -12.18
N LEU A 225 1.81 -5.87 -11.73
CA LEU A 225 0.57 -5.64 -12.48
C LEU A 225 0.49 -4.21 -13.01
N GLU A 226 1.51 -3.38 -12.78
CA GLU A 226 1.58 -2.03 -13.34
C GLU A 226 1.88 -2.06 -14.85
N ASP A 227 1.35 -1.07 -15.57
CA ASP A 227 1.69 -0.87 -16.98
C ASP A 227 3.14 -0.39 -17.11
N SER A 228 3.79 -0.78 -18.21
CA SER A 228 5.13 -0.35 -18.59
C SER A 228 5.25 1.15 -18.88
N ASP A 229 4.13 1.86 -19.09
CA ASP A 229 4.11 3.31 -19.25
C ASP A 229 4.17 4.01 -17.88
N TYR A 230 5.37 4.49 -17.54
CA TYR A 230 5.73 5.17 -16.29
C TYR A 230 4.84 6.39 -15.94
N LYS A 231 4.09 6.94 -16.91
CA LYS A 231 3.25 8.12 -16.68
C LYS A 231 2.07 7.89 -15.73
N PHE A 232 1.61 6.65 -15.58
CA PHE A 232 0.49 6.29 -14.71
C PHE A 232 0.85 5.25 -13.64
N SER A 233 2.15 5.04 -13.39
CA SER A 233 2.61 4.13 -12.34
C SER A 233 2.41 4.71 -10.94
N GLY A 234 2.14 3.85 -9.97
CA GLY A 234 1.92 4.21 -8.58
C GLY A 234 0.55 3.76 -8.08
N PHE A 235 0.40 3.76 -6.76
CA PHE A 235 -0.88 3.49 -6.11
C PHE A 235 -0.96 4.26 -4.80
N ASN A 236 -1.99 5.09 -4.66
CA ASN A 236 -2.27 5.84 -3.43
C ASN A 236 -3.78 6.01 -3.25
N PHE A 237 -4.18 6.34 -2.03
CA PHE A 237 -5.54 6.75 -1.67
C PHE A 237 -5.48 7.69 -0.45
N ARG A 238 -6.58 8.41 -0.22
CA ARG A 238 -6.84 9.24 0.96
C ARG A 238 -8.03 8.66 1.72
#